data_AF-A0A850QEU7-F1
#
_entry.id   AF-A0A850QEU7-F1
#
_cell.length_a   1.000
_cell.length_b   1.000
_cell.length_c   1.000
_cell.angle_alpha   90.00
_cell.angle_beta   90.00
_cell.angle_gamma   90.00
#
_symmetry.space_group_name_H-M   'P 1'
#
loop_
_entity.id
_entity.type
_entity.pdbx_description
1 polymer ?
#
loop_
_entity_poly.entity_id
_entity_poly.type
_entity_poly.pdbx_seq_one_letter_code
_entity_poly.pdbx_strand_id
1 'polypeptide(L)'
;MCAALLYGTVRAQTETTYPAKLSRQERLQIEQMVCGDRYGLAAAVIDAQAFENNGQAHFADVRCRPHAQLQGKPLYYVAQCGRDGRHWSCDAAETETSVALKERDLIIRPGSVAPDKAADALRKISGYGFFQGNSIDRALESTCNLGMGDRPDLMEISCRQWSVTVSFWCPQMSAANPCPRVIYMRKHK
;
A
#
# COMPACT_ATOMS: atom_id res chain seq x y z
N MET A 1 48.85 -5.94 -20.23
CA MET A 1 47.59 -6.60 -20.66
C MET A 1 46.54 -6.28 -19.60
N CYS A 2 45.62 -5.34 -19.87
CA CYS A 2 44.51 -5.01 -18.96
C CYS A 2 43.21 -5.56 -19.55
N ALA A 3 42.58 -6.48 -18.83
CA ALA A 3 41.26 -7.02 -19.17
C ALA A 3 40.18 -6.06 -18.64
N ALA A 4 39.37 -5.52 -19.55
CA ALA A 4 38.20 -4.73 -19.20
C ALA A 4 37.02 -5.67 -18.89
N LEU A 5 36.49 -5.59 -17.67
CA LEU A 5 35.25 -6.24 -17.27
C LEU A 5 34.06 -5.39 -17.75
N LEU A 6 33.29 -5.93 -18.70
CA LEU A 6 32.02 -5.37 -19.15
C LEU A 6 30.94 -5.72 -18.12
N TYR A 7 30.44 -4.72 -17.40
CA TYR A 7 29.23 -4.84 -16.58
C TYR A 7 28.01 -4.72 -17.50
N GLY A 8 27.33 -5.83 -17.73
CA GLY A 8 26.03 -5.87 -18.40
C GLY A 8 24.96 -5.23 -17.52
N THR A 9 24.25 -4.23 -18.06
CA THR A 9 23.10 -3.61 -17.41
C THR A 9 21.90 -4.55 -17.54
N VAL A 10 21.46 -5.12 -16.41
CA VAL A 10 20.15 -5.81 -16.34
C VAL A 10 19.09 -4.73 -16.46
N ARG A 11 18.44 -4.63 -17.63
CA ARG A 11 17.20 -3.87 -17.77
C ARG A 11 16.11 -4.63 -17.01
N ALA A 12 15.61 -4.04 -15.93
CA ALA A 12 14.34 -4.45 -15.35
C ALA A 12 13.26 -4.28 -16.43
N GLN A 13 12.84 -5.38 -17.04
CA GLN A 13 11.64 -5.38 -17.87
C GLN A 13 10.47 -5.16 -16.92
N THR A 14 9.65 -4.15 -17.17
CA THR A 14 8.29 -4.09 -16.63
C THR A 14 7.56 -5.32 -17.14
N GLU A 15 7.48 -6.36 -16.32
CA GLU A 15 6.71 -7.56 -16.63
C GLU A 15 5.23 -7.16 -16.69
N THR A 16 4.68 -7.19 -17.90
CA THR A 16 3.25 -6.99 -18.12
C THR A 16 2.51 -8.22 -17.58
N THR A 17 1.57 -8.01 -16.66
CA THR A 17 0.70 -9.09 -16.16
C THR A 17 -0.69 -9.02 -16.79
N TYR A 18 -1.38 -10.15 -16.84
CA TYR A 18 -2.70 -10.30 -17.44
C TYR A 18 -3.68 -10.94 -16.45
N PRO A 19 -4.96 -10.52 -16.41
CA PRO A 19 -5.97 -11.17 -15.59
C PRO A 19 -6.07 -12.67 -15.89
N ALA A 20 -6.07 -13.49 -14.85
CA ALA A 20 -6.12 -14.93 -14.94
C ALA A 20 -7.31 -15.50 -14.15
N LYS A 21 -7.75 -16.69 -14.52
CA LYS A 21 -8.81 -17.41 -13.78
C LYS A 21 -8.16 -18.40 -12.81
N LEU A 22 -8.62 -18.38 -11.57
CA LEU A 22 -8.33 -19.43 -10.60
C LEU A 22 -9.35 -20.56 -10.75
N SER A 23 -8.91 -21.80 -10.56
CA SER A 23 -9.83 -22.90 -10.34
C SER A 23 -10.60 -22.70 -9.02
N ARG A 24 -11.72 -23.40 -8.87
CA ARG A 24 -12.52 -23.36 -7.63
C ARG A 24 -11.71 -23.77 -6.41
N GLN A 25 -10.85 -24.78 -6.55
CA GLN A 25 -10.02 -25.28 -5.46
C GLN A 25 -8.95 -24.26 -5.05
N GLU A 26 -8.27 -23.65 -6.01
CA GLU A 26 -7.26 -22.60 -5.73
C GLU A 26 -7.93 -21.39 -5.07
N ARG A 27 -9.09 -20.97 -5.57
CA ARG A 27 -9.84 -19.86 -4.99
C ARG A 27 -10.20 -20.13 -3.53
N LEU A 28 -10.69 -21.34 -3.23
CA LEU A 28 -11.02 -21.74 -1.86
C LEU A 28 -9.79 -21.81 -0.97
N GLN A 29 -8.69 -22.38 -1.47
CA GLN A 29 -7.42 -22.46 -0.74
C GLN A 29 -6.91 -21.07 -0.36
N ILE A 30 -6.86 -20.15 -1.32
CA ILE A 30 -6.43 -18.76 -1.10
C ILE A 30 -7.35 -18.04 -0.12
N GLU A 31 -8.67 -18.20 -0.28
CA GLU A 31 -9.64 -17.61 0.64
C GLU A 31 -9.44 -18.08 2.09
N GLN A 32 -9.25 -19.39 2.31
CA GLN A 32 -9.03 -19.92 3.65
C GLN A 32 -7.71 -19.42 4.25
N MET A 33 -6.61 -19.45 3.48
CA MET A 33 -5.30 -19.00 3.98
C MET A 33 -5.30 -17.53 4.41
N VAL A 34 -5.94 -16.65 3.65
CA VAL A 34 -5.90 -15.20 3.92
C VAL A 34 -7.02 -14.75 4.86
N CYS A 35 -8.26 -15.20 4.61
CA CYS A 35 -9.45 -14.67 5.28
C CYS A 35 -10.07 -15.65 6.28
N GLY A 36 -10.14 -16.94 5.93
CA GLY A 36 -10.84 -17.96 6.69
C GLY A 36 -10.12 -18.37 7.97
N ASP A 37 -8.96 -19.02 7.84
CA ASP A 37 -8.26 -19.68 8.95
C ASP A 37 -7.84 -18.69 10.05
N ARG A 38 -7.45 -17.48 9.66
CA ARG A 38 -6.92 -16.47 10.60
C ARG A 38 -7.99 -15.52 11.15
N TYR A 39 -9.00 -15.17 10.35
CA TYR A 39 -9.94 -14.11 10.70
C TYR A 39 -11.41 -14.55 10.70
N GLY A 40 -11.73 -15.76 10.24
CA GLY A 40 -13.11 -16.26 10.13
C GLY A 40 -13.95 -15.50 9.10
N LEU A 41 -13.32 -14.90 8.09
CA LEU A 41 -13.98 -14.08 7.07
C LEU A 41 -13.97 -14.78 5.71
N ALA A 42 -14.97 -14.46 4.88
CA ALA A 42 -14.95 -14.82 3.46
C ALA A 42 -14.16 -13.78 2.64
N ALA A 43 -13.68 -14.16 1.46
CA ALA A 43 -13.12 -13.21 0.52
C ALA A 43 -14.24 -12.34 -0.08
N ALA A 44 -14.00 -11.02 -0.17
CA ALA A 44 -14.83 -10.14 -0.98
C ALA A 44 -14.39 -10.21 -2.44
N VAL A 45 -13.08 -10.16 -2.68
CA VAL A 45 -12.46 -10.15 -4.01
C VAL A 45 -11.17 -10.96 -3.98
N ILE A 46 -10.91 -11.72 -5.05
CA ILE A 46 -9.65 -12.40 -5.33
C ILE A 46 -9.34 -12.14 -6.80
N ASP A 47 -8.36 -11.27 -7.04
CA ASP A 47 -7.96 -10.84 -8.38
C ASP A 47 -6.63 -11.51 -8.74
N ALA A 48 -6.67 -12.46 -9.67
CA ALA A 48 -5.52 -13.24 -10.06
C ALA A 48 -4.86 -12.71 -11.33
N GLN A 49 -3.53 -12.78 -11.39
CA GLN A 49 -2.70 -12.30 -12.48
C GLN A 49 -1.74 -13.38 -12.95
N ALA A 50 -1.47 -13.42 -14.25
CA ALA A 50 -0.49 -14.27 -14.92
C ALA A 50 0.55 -13.43 -15.67
N PHE A 51 1.72 -14.00 -15.94
CA PHE A 51 2.74 -13.36 -16.79
C PHE A 51 2.41 -13.45 -18.29
N GLU A 52 1.60 -14.43 -18.68
CA GLU A 52 1.20 -14.65 -20.05
C GLU A 52 -0.30 -14.45 -20.23
N ASN A 53 -0.71 -13.93 -21.39
CA ASN A 53 -2.12 -13.78 -21.71
C ASN A 53 -2.80 -15.15 -21.82
N ASN A 54 -3.93 -15.34 -21.13
CA ASN A 54 -4.58 -16.64 -20.91
C ASN A 54 -3.70 -17.69 -20.22
N GLY A 55 -2.63 -17.25 -19.55
CA GLY A 55 -1.74 -18.12 -18.78
C GLY A 55 -2.31 -18.54 -17.43
N GLN A 56 -1.55 -19.37 -16.73
CA GLN A 56 -1.86 -19.77 -15.37
C GLN A 56 -1.63 -18.61 -14.38
N ALA A 57 -2.51 -18.45 -13.40
CA ALA A 57 -2.32 -17.46 -12.35
C ALA A 57 -1.03 -17.72 -11.55
N HIS A 58 -0.18 -16.70 -11.46
CA HIS A 58 1.06 -16.66 -10.67
C HIS A 58 0.94 -15.81 -9.41
N PHE A 59 0.07 -14.79 -9.44
CA PHE A 59 -0.22 -13.93 -8.30
C PHE A 59 -1.71 -13.80 -8.08
N ALA A 60 -2.11 -13.50 -6.86
CA ALA A 60 -3.46 -13.10 -6.54
C ALA A 60 -3.46 -12.05 -5.44
N ASP A 61 -4.16 -10.94 -5.68
CA ASP A 61 -4.49 -9.97 -4.64
C ASP A 61 -5.82 -10.37 -4.01
N VAL A 62 -5.80 -10.54 -2.70
CA VAL A 62 -6.96 -11.00 -1.92
C VAL A 62 -7.42 -9.87 -1.04
N ARG A 63 -8.73 -9.61 -1.04
CA ARG A 63 -9.38 -8.69 -0.12
C ARG A 63 -10.52 -9.41 0.58
N CYS A 64 -10.43 -9.52 1.89
CA CYS A 64 -11.46 -10.12 2.72
C CYS A 64 -12.71 -9.23 2.79
N ARG A 65 -13.83 -9.79 3.23
CA ARG A 65 -15.01 -9.00 3.61
C ARG A 65 -14.64 -8.01 4.71
N PRO A 66 -15.29 -6.83 4.76
CA PRO A 66 -14.97 -5.83 5.75
C PRO A 66 -15.30 -6.35 7.15
N HIS A 67 -14.41 -6.08 8.11
CA HIS A 67 -14.54 -6.56 9.49
C HIS A 67 -14.85 -5.43 10.48
N ALA A 68 -14.63 -4.19 10.08
CA ALA A 68 -14.89 -2.99 10.88
C ALA A 68 -15.15 -1.79 9.97
N GLN A 69 -15.37 -0.63 10.58
CA GLN A 69 -15.40 0.65 9.89
C GLN A 69 -14.52 1.67 10.61
N LEU A 70 -13.89 2.54 9.83
CA LEU A 70 -13.18 3.72 10.31
C LEU A 70 -13.84 4.93 9.68
N GLN A 71 -14.43 5.81 10.50
CA GLN A 71 -15.03 7.07 10.03
C GLN A 71 -16.05 6.86 8.89
N GLY A 72 -16.85 5.79 8.97
CA GLY A 72 -17.85 5.42 7.95
C GLY A 72 -17.29 4.75 6.69
N LYS A 73 -15.98 4.50 6.62
CA LYS A 73 -15.34 3.75 5.52
C LYS A 73 -15.03 2.32 6.00
N PRO A 74 -15.23 1.30 5.15
CA PRO A 74 -14.96 -0.09 5.52
C PRO A 74 -13.46 -0.33 5.75
N LEU A 75 -13.17 -1.18 6.75
CA LEU A 75 -11.84 -1.69 7.04
C LEU A 75 -11.73 -3.12 6.52
N TYR A 76 -10.72 -3.39 5.71
CA TYR A 76 -10.47 -4.68 5.09
C TYR A 76 -9.17 -5.29 5.59
N TYR A 77 -9.06 -6.60 5.47
CA TYR A 77 -7.77 -7.29 5.42
C TYR A 77 -7.46 -7.57 3.95
N VAL A 78 -6.23 -7.27 3.53
CA VAL A 78 -5.73 -7.52 2.18
C VAL A 78 -4.40 -8.25 2.25
N ALA A 79 -4.16 -9.19 1.33
CA ALA A 79 -2.87 -9.86 1.21
C ALA A 79 -2.56 -10.12 -0.26
N GLN A 80 -1.27 -10.17 -0.58
CA GLN A 80 -0.79 -10.66 -1.86
C GLN A 80 -0.37 -12.11 -1.71
N CYS A 81 -0.76 -12.93 -2.68
CA CYS A 81 -0.38 -14.33 -2.76
C CYS A 81 0.46 -14.57 -4.01
N GLY A 82 1.55 -15.31 -3.86
CA GLY A 82 2.38 -15.83 -4.94
C GLY A 82 2.20 -17.33 -5.09
N ARG A 83 2.44 -17.81 -6.30
CA ARG A 83 2.43 -19.23 -6.62
C ARG A 83 3.83 -19.72 -6.98
N ASP A 84 4.25 -20.78 -6.30
CA ASP A 84 5.44 -21.55 -6.66
C ASP A 84 5.03 -22.97 -7.09
N GLY A 85 5.14 -23.24 -8.39
CA GLY A 85 4.65 -24.47 -9.01
C GLY A 85 3.14 -24.67 -8.80
N ARG A 86 2.75 -25.58 -7.90
CA ARG A 86 1.34 -25.84 -7.55
C ARG A 86 0.93 -25.29 -6.18
N HIS A 87 1.86 -24.70 -5.43
CA HIS A 87 1.62 -24.24 -4.08
C HIS A 87 1.43 -22.73 -4.07
N TRP A 88 0.46 -22.30 -3.28
CA TRP A 88 0.22 -20.89 -3.02
C TRP A 88 0.78 -20.53 -1.65
N SER A 89 1.42 -19.38 -1.56
CA SER A 89 1.86 -18.76 -0.32
C SER A 89 1.43 -17.30 -0.33
N CYS A 90 0.96 -16.79 0.81
CA CYS A 90 0.49 -15.42 0.93
C CYS A 90 1.29 -14.67 1.97
N ASP A 91 1.48 -13.38 1.73
CA ASP A 91 2.02 -12.46 2.71
C ASP A 91 1.06 -12.31 3.90
N ALA A 92 1.58 -11.77 5.00
CA ALA A 92 0.74 -11.41 6.12
C ALA A 92 -0.31 -10.37 5.70
N ALA A 93 -1.57 -10.60 6.07
CA ALA A 93 -2.63 -9.68 5.70
C ALA A 93 -2.43 -8.30 6.38
N GLU A 94 -2.51 -7.26 5.58
CA GLU A 94 -2.44 -5.86 5.99
C GLU A 94 -3.86 -5.30 6.15
N THR A 95 -4.02 -4.31 7.03
CA THR A 95 -5.26 -3.53 7.07
C THR A 95 -5.30 -2.56 5.90
N GLU A 96 -6.43 -2.48 5.21
CA GLU A 96 -6.65 -1.50 4.14
C GLU A 96 -7.96 -0.74 4.36
N THR A 97 -7.96 0.57 4.10
CA THR A 97 -9.15 1.40 4.15
C THR A 97 -9.06 2.59 3.19
N SER A 98 -10.15 3.33 3.05
CA SER A 98 -10.23 4.56 2.27
C SER A 98 -10.28 5.77 3.20
N VAL A 99 -9.54 6.83 2.87
CA VAL A 99 -9.56 8.12 3.56
C VAL A 99 -10.08 9.17 2.60
N ALA A 100 -11.16 9.85 2.97
CA ALA A 100 -11.67 10.98 2.20
C ALA A 100 -10.70 12.17 2.34
N LEU A 101 -10.01 12.50 1.26
CA LEU A 101 -9.26 13.75 1.10
C LEU A 101 -10.17 14.79 0.43
N LYS A 102 -9.68 16.02 0.28
CA LYS A 102 -10.47 17.13 -0.28
C LYS A 102 -11.00 16.84 -1.69
N GLU A 103 -10.20 16.20 -2.53
CA GLU A 103 -10.53 16.01 -3.96
C GLU A 103 -10.84 14.55 -4.33
N ARG A 104 -10.49 13.58 -3.47
CA ARG A 104 -10.66 12.15 -3.74
C ARG A 104 -10.62 11.30 -2.49
N ASP A 105 -11.01 10.05 -2.65
CA ASP A 105 -10.73 8.98 -1.68
C ASP A 105 -9.33 8.41 -1.94
N LEU A 106 -8.50 8.32 -0.89
CA LEU A 106 -7.19 7.70 -0.91
C LEU A 106 -7.26 6.33 -0.24
N ILE A 107 -6.83 5.28 -0.95
CA ILE A 107 -6.64 3.96 -0.35
C ILE A 107 -5.33 3.94 0.44
N ILE A 108 -5.39 3.46 1.67
CA ILE A 108 -4.23 3.36 2.55
C ILE A 108 -4.10 1.99 3.19
N ARG A 109 -2.85 1.62 3.46
CA ARG A 109 -2.47 0.51 4.32
C ARG A 109 -1.71 1.04 5.52
N PRO A 110 -2.34 1.18 6.69
CA PRO A 110 -1.74 1.90 7.83
C PRO A 110 -0.47 1.25 8.40
N GLY A 111 -0.23 -0.04 8.13
CA GLY A 111 0.90 -0.79 8.66
C GLY A 111 0.95 -0.75 10.18
N SER A 112 2.05 -0.24 10.73
CA SER A 112 2.24 -0.07 12.18
C SER A 112 1.58 1.19 12.77
N VAL A 113 0.99 2.05 11.93
CA VAL A 113 0.28 3.26 12.38
C VAL A 113 -1.17 2.90 12.69
N ALA A 114 -1.69 3.38 13.83
CA ALA A 114 -3.11 3.24 14.14
C ALA A 114 -3.98 3.86 13.00
N PRO A 115 -5.01 3.15 12.50
CA PRO A 115 -5.75 3.60 11.31
C PRO A 115 -6.38 4.99 11.43
N ASP A 116 -6.88 5.36 12.62
CA ASP A 116 -7.42 6.68 12.93
C ASP A 116 -6.36 7.78 12.86
N LYS A 117 -5.20 7.55 13.49
CA LYS A 117 -4.04 8.46 13.44
C LYS A 117 -3.54 8.66 12.00
N ALA A 118 -3.48 7.59 11.22
CA ALA A 118 -3.12 7.63 9.81
C ALA A 118 -4.09 8.49 9.00
N ALA A 119 -5.40 8.23 9.12
CA ALA A 119 -6.44 8.98 8.42
C ALA A 119 -6.44 10.46 8.78
N ASP A 120 -6.29 10.80 10.07
CA ASP A 120 -6.23 12.18 10.54
C ASP A 120 -5.00 12.92 10.02
N ALA A 121 -3.84 12.27 10.02
CA ALA A 121 -2.62 12.86 9.49
C ALA A 121 -2.72 13.12 7.99
N LEU A 122 -3.22 12.16 7.21
CA LEU A 122 -3.38 12.30 5.76
C LEU A 122 -4.36 13.42 5.40
N ARG A 123 -5.50 13.50 6.08
CA ARG A 123 -6.47 14.59 5.87
C ARG A 123 -5.83 15.94 6.12
N LYS A 124 -5.07 16.09 7.22
CA LYS A 124 -4.38 17.34 7.55
C LYS A 124 -3.31 17.71 6.52
N ILE A 125 -2.38 16.80 6.20
CA ILE A 125 -1.27 17.12 5.29
C ILE A 125 -1.74 17.35 3.86
N SER A 126 -2.82 16.68 3.42
CA SER A 126 -3.41 16.92 2.10
C SER A 126 -3.91 18.36 1.94
N GLY A 127 -4.24 19.04 3.04
CA GLY A 127 -4.64 20.44 3.06
C GLY A 127 -3.50 21.47 2.93
N TYR A 128 -2.23 21.05 3.00
CA TYR A 128 -1.09 21.99 2.99
C TYR A 128 -0.66 22.45 1.59
N GLY A 129 -1.20 21.81 0.53
CA GLY A 129 -0.89 22.15 -0.85
C GLY A 129 0.49 21.63 -1.31
N PHE A 130 1.56 22.36 -1.00
CA PHE A 130 2.90 22.10 -1.54
C PHE A 130 3.97 21.98 -0.45
N PHE A 131 4.96 21.11 -0.69
CA PHE A 131 6.17 20.99 0.10
C PHE A 131 7.39 20.92 -0.82
N GLN A 132 8.39 21.77 -0.58
CA GLN A 132 9.61 21.86 -1.41
C GLN A 132 9.31 21.95 -2.93
N GLY A 133 8.33 22.76 -3.32
CA GLY A 133 7.91 22.95 -4.72
C GLY A 133 7.10 21.80 -5.33
N ASN A 134 6.80 20.74 -4.57
CA ASN A 134 6.08 19.57 -5.05
C ASN A 134 4.69 19.49 -4.40
N SER A 135 3.68 19.08 -5.17
CA SER A 135 2.29 18.94 -4.68
C SER A 135 2.16 17.72 -3.76
N ILE A 136 1.67 17.95 -2.54
CA ILE A 136 1.38 16.87 -1.59
C ILE A 136 0.20 16.05 -2.08
N ASP A 137 -0.83 16.70 -2.63
CA ASP A 137 -1.94 15.99 -3.22
C ASP A 137 -1.45 15.03 -4.33
N ARG A 138 -0.62 15.50 -5.26
CA ARG A 138 -0.06 14.61 -6.29
C ARG A 138 0.79 13.47 -5.72
N ALA A 139 1.45 13.69 -4.59
CA ALA A 139 2.21 12.63 -3.93
C ALA A 139 1.32 11.51 -3.37
N LEU A 140 0.06 11.83 -3.03
CA LEU A 140 -0.94 10.94 -2.46
C LEU A 140 -1.96 10.42 -3.50
N GLU A 141 -1.58 10.28 -4.77
CA GLU A 141 -2.51 9.94 -5.88
C GLU A 141 -2.78 8.44 -6.06
N SER A 142 -2.11 7.58 -5.29
CA SER A 142 -2.16 6.12 -5.41
C SER A 142 -2.27 5.48 -4.05
N THR A 143 -2.52 4.17 -3.99
CA THR A 143 -2.49 3.44 -2.71
C THR A 143 -1.18 3.71 -1.97
N CYS A 144 -1.29 4.13 -0.71
CA CYS A 144 -0.14 4.46 0.13
C CYS A 144 0.00 3.45 1.26
N ASN A 145 1.21 2.93 1.45
CA ASN A 145 1.60 2.16 2.61
C ASN A 145 2.17 3.10 3.66
N LEU A 146 1.79 2.92 4.92
CA LEU A 146 2.23 3.75 6.02
C LEU A 146 2.94 2.91 7.07
N GLY A 147 3.86 3.54 7.79
CA GLY A 147 4.53 2.95 8.92
C GLY A 147 5.00 4.02 9.89
N MET A 148 5.10 3.66 11.16
CA MET A 148 5.92 4.42 12.09
C MET A 148 7.39 4.23 11.70
N GLY A 149 8.12 5.33 11.54
CA GLY A 149 9.56 5.28 11.29
C GLY A 149 10.34 4.90 12.55
N ASP A 150 11.66 4.97 12.48
CA ASP A 150 12.55 4.64 13.61
C ASP A 150 12.31 5.49 14.87
N ARG A 151 11.66 6.65 14.70
CA ARG A 151 11.24 7.51 15.81
C ARG A 151 9.72 7.50 15.95
N PRO A 152 9.18 7.42 17.19
CA PRO A 152 7.75 7.29 17.43
C PRO A 152 6.92 8.54 17.07
N ASP A 153 7.58 9.67 16.77
CA ASP A 153 6.95 10.89 16.28
C ASP A 153 6.97 11.00 14.74
N LEU A 154 7.58 10.05 14.03
CA LEU A 154 7.68 10.06 12.57
C LEU A 154 6.79 8.97 11.96
N MET A 155 6.00 9.38 10.99
CA MET A 155 5.26 8.47 10.12
C MET A 155 5.80 8.59 8.71
N GLU A 156 6.10 7.44 8.12
CA GLU A 156 6.53 7.29 6.75
C GLU A 156 5.34 6.88 5.90
N ILE A 157 5.19 7.54 4.76
CA ILE A 157 4.14 7.29 3.78
C ILE A 157 4.85 6.96 2.48
N SER A 158 4.61 5.77 1.94
CA SER A 158 5.12 5.33 0.65
C SER A 158 3.97 5.06 -0.30
N CYS A 159 3.79 5.92 -1.29
CA CYS A 159 2.85 5.76 -2.38
C CYS A 159 3.62 5.34 -3.66
N ARG A 160 2.93 5.06 -4.76
CA ARG A 160 3.55 4.48 -5.98
C ARG A 160 4.80 5.20 -6.48
N GLN A 161 4.82 6.53 -6.45
CA GLN A 161 5.95 7.33 -6.96
C GLN A 161 6.59 8.22 -5.91
N TRP A 162 6.12 8.18 -4.66
CA TRP A 162 6.48 9.18 -3.66
C TRP A 162 6.69 8.57 -2.29
N SER A 163 7.69 9.08 -1.60
CA SER A 163 7.87 8.90 -0.16
C SER A 163 7.68 10.24 0.54
N VAL A 164 6.88 10.27 1.60
CA VAL A 164 6.60 11.45 2.43
C VAL A 164 6.86 11.08 3.88
N THR A 165 7.59 11.91 4.62
CA THR A 165 7.75 11.74 6.07
C THR A 165 7.02 12.86 6.79
N VAL A 166 6.19 12.46 7.75
CA VAL A 166 5.35 13.33 8.55
C VAL A 166 5.79 13.26 10.01
N SER A 167 6.02 14.41 10.64
CA SER A 167 6.35 14.50 12.05
C SER A 167 5.15 14.98 12.87
N PHE A 168 4.85 14.26 13.94
CA PHE A 168 3.87 14.61 14.96
C PHE A 168 4.47 15.47 16.08
N TRP A 169 5.80 15.68 16.09
CA TRP A 169 6.44 16.54 17.09
C TRP A 169 6.44 18.01 16.64
N CYS A 170 5.70 18.83 17.37
CA CYS A 170 5.45 20.23 17.06
C CYS A 170 5.59 21.09 18.33
N PRO A 171 6.75 21.76 18.55
CA PRO A 171 7.00 22.50 19.79
C PRO A 171 6.14 23.77 19.92
N GLN A 172 5.71 24.39 18.81
CA GLN A 172 4.81 25.54 18.79
C GLN A 172 3.86 25.43 17.60
N MET A 173 2.61 25.04 17.85
CA MET A 173 1.58 24.97 16.81
C MET A 173 1.14 26.37 16.41
N SER A 174 1.19 26.67 15.12
CA SER A 174 0.65 27.91 14.54
C SER A 174 0.19 27.66 13.11
N ALA A 175 -0.49 28.64 12.50
CA ALA A 175 -0.83 28.55 11.08
C ALA A 175 0.42 28.40 10.18
N ALA A 176 1.57 28.94 10.62
CA ALA A 176 2.85 28.81 9.93
C ALA A 176 3.61 27.51 10.28
N ASN A 177 3.18 26.79 11.33
CA ASN A 177 3.77 25.52 11.77
C ASN A 177 2.66 24.52 12.13
N PRO A 178 1.93 24.01 11.11
CA PRO A 178 0.80 23.12 11.33
C PRO A 178 1.27 21.74 11.83
N CYS A 179 0.39 21.02 12.52
CA CYS A 179 0.69 19.71 13.08
C CYS A 179 -0.36 18.65 12.71
N PRO A 180 0.03 17.45 12.23
CA PRO A 180 1.40 17.02 11.97
C PRO A 180 1.98 17.69 10.71
N ARG A 181 3.31 17.77 10.58
CA ARG A 181 3.97 18.47 9.47
C ARG A 181 4.70 17.53 8.53
N VAL A 182 4.68 17.83 7.24
CA VAL A 182 5.58 17.19 6.27
C VAL A 182 7.00 17.72 6.51
N ILE A 183 7.95 16.83 6.74
CA ILE A 183 9.37 17.18 6.97
C ILE A 183 10.28 16.69 5.84
N TYR A 184 9.79 15.76 5.03
CA TYR A 184 10.53 15.20 3.91
C TYR A 184 9.56 14.74 2.83
N MET A 185 9.94 14.93 1.57
CA MET A 185 9.23 14.39 0.43
C MET A 185 10.17 14.12 -0.72
N ARG A 186 10.06 12.94 -1.35
CA ARG A 186 10.92 12.53 -2.46
C ARG A 186 10.14 11.71 -3.47
N LYS A 187 10.35 12.00 -4.76
CA LYS A 187 9.87 11.14 -5.85
C LYS A 187 10.80 9.94 -6.03
N HIS A 188 10.23 8.75 -6.23
CA HIS A 188 10.98 7.56 -6.63
C HIS A 188 11.59 7.79 -8.02
N LYS A 189 12.80 7.29 -8.23
CA LYS A 189 13.52 7.38 -9.51
C LYS A 189 13.07 6.27 -10.44
#